data_AF-A0A1E4CQH0-F1
#
_entry.id   AF-A0A1E4CQH0-F1
#
_cell.length_a   1.000
_cell.length_b   1.000
_cell.length_c   1.000
_cell.angle_alpha   90.00
_cell.angle_beta   90.00
_cell.angle_gamma   90.00
#
_symmetry.space_group_name_H-M   'P 1'
#
loop_
_entity.id
_entity.type
_entity.pdbx_description
1 polymer ?
#
loop_
_entity_poly.entity_id
_entity_poly.type
_entity_poly.pdbx_seq_one_letter_code
_entity_poly.pdbx_strand_id
1 'polypeptide(L)'
;MLTGPGDRWLLCSDGISDYLPEDAITEVLGNSDTVAAATRLVDLAIGAGSRDNVTAVVADVIDSPPGCVEKSTDVRFSGSAAARFSEGTDLAG
;
A
#
# COMPACT_ATOMS: atom_id res chain seq x y z
N MET A 1 -11.22 -18.75 0.12
CA MET A 1 -9.78 -18.50 0.28
C MET A 1 -9.55 -18.17 1.74
N LEU A 2 -8.83 -19.00 2.47
CA LEU A 2 -8.46 -18.71 3.86
C LEU A 2 -7.15 -17.93 3.79
N THR A 3 -7.10 -16.79 4.46
CA THR A 3 -5.91 -15.95 4.49
C THR A 3 -5.03 -16.40 5.63
N GLY A 4 -3.74 -16.59 5.38
CA GLY A 4 -2.78 -17.12 6.34
C GLY A 4 -1.53 -16.25 6.48
N PRO A 5 -0.73 -16.46 7.55
CA PRO A 5 0.55 -15.79 7.70
C PRO A 5 1.43 -15.98 6.45
N GLY A 6 2.03 -14.90 5.96
CA GLY A 6 2.82 -14.89 4.73
C GLY A 6 2.04 -14.49 3.48
N ASP A 7 0.71 -14.38 3.56
CA ASP A 7 -0.07 -13.75 2.49
C ASP A 7 0.21 -12.25 2.44
N ARG A 8 0.21 -11.70 1.23
CA ARG A 8 0.30 -10.26 1.00
C ARG A 8 -0.96 -9.77 0.31
N TRP A 9 -1.55 -8.73 0.86
CA TRP A 9 -2.74 -8.10 0.31
C TRP A 9 -2.38 -6.78 -0.34
N LEU A 10 -3.00 -6.53 -1.49
CA LEU A 10 -3.04 -5.24 -2.14
C LEU A 10 -4.49 -4.76 -2.15
N LEU A 11 -4.73 -3.58 -1.60
CA LEU A 11 -5.94 -2.80 -1.86
C LEU A 11 -5.53 -1.62 -2.73
N CYS A 12 -6.16 -1.47 -3.89
CA CYS A 12 -5.84 -0.42 -4.85
C CYS A 12 -7.08 0.20 -5.47
N SER A 13 -6.91 1.40 -6.03
CA SER A 13 -7.92 2.00 -6.93
C SER A 13 -7.81 1.42 -8.35
N ASP A 14 -8.85 1.65 -9.14
CA ASP A 14 -8.92 1.40 -10.58
C ASP A 14 -7.77 2.08 -11.35
N GLY A 15 -7.30 3.22 -10.87
CA GLY A 15 -6.10 3.89 -11.37
C GLY A 15 -4.84 3.00 -11.40
N ILE A 16 -4.82 1.86 -10.71
CA ILE A 16 -3.79 0.80 -10.80
C ILE A 16 -4.29 -0.38 -11.64
N SER A 17 -5.43 -0.99 -11.28
CA SER A 17 -5.88 -2.25 -11.88
C SER A 17 -6.24 -2.14 -13.36
N ASP A 18 -6.64 -0.95 -13.83
CA ASP A 18 -7.00 -0.73 -15.23
C ASP A 18 -5.79 -0.47 -16.12
N TYR A 19 -4.64 -0.12 -15.51
CA TYR A 19 -3.44 0.32 -16.22
C TYR A 19 -2.26 -0.64 -16.09
N LEU A 20 -2.20 -1.43 -15.02
CA LEU A 20 -1.15 -2.42 -14.80
C LEU A 20 -1.69 -3.84 -14.96
N PRO A 21 -1.01 -4.72 -15.72
CA PRO A 21 -1.40 -6.12 -15.80
C PRO A 21 -1.08 -6.85 -14.48
N GLU A 22 -1.82 -7.94 -14.23
CA GLU A 22 -1.74 -8.70 -12.97
C GLU A 22 -0.35 -9.27 -12.69
N ASP A 23 0.39 -9.66 -13.73
CA ASP A 23 1.76 -10.16 -13.63
C ASP A 23 2.74 -9.09 -13.12
N ALA A 24 2.64 -7.86 -13.64
CA ALA A 24 3.43 -6.73 -13.17
C ALA A 24 3.10 -6.39 -11.70
N ILE A 25 1.82 -6.42 -11.32
CA ILE A 25 1.39 -6.21 -9.94
C ILE A 25 1.99 -7.29 -9.03
N THR A 26 1.88 -8.56 -9.43
CA THR A 26 2.40 -9.71 -8.68
C THR A 26 3.91 -9.66 -8.54
N GLU A 27 4.63 -9.26 -9.58
CA GLU A 27 6.09 -9.09 -9.55
C GLU A 27 6.51 -8.02 -8.52
N VAL A 28 5.84 -6.87 -8.50
CA VAL A 28 6.14 -5.80 -7.55
C VAL A 28 5.84 -6.24 -6.11
N LEU A 29 4.69 -6.89 -5.90
CA LEU A 29 4.31 -7.43 -4.59
C LEU A 29 5.26 -8.54 -4.12
N GLY A 30 5.85 -9.33 -5.01
CA GLY A 30 6.77 -10.42 -4.63
C GLY A 30 8.19 -9.97 -4.27
N ASN A 31 8.64 -8.83 -4.80
CA ASN A 31 10.06 -8.44 -4.79
C ASN A 31 10.41 -7.18 -3.98
N SER A 32 9.44 -6.59 -3.29
CA SER A 32 9.61 -5.34 -2.53
C SER A 32 9.09 -5.48 -1.10
N ASP A 33 9.57 -4.68 -0.15
CA ASP A 33 8.86 -4.48 1.10
C ASP A 33 7.52 -3.75 0.86
N THR A 34 6.64 -3.71 1.86
CA THR A 34 5.28 -3.17 1.70
C THR A 34 5.28 -1.69 1.27
N VAL A 35 6.21 -0.87 1.78
CA VAL A 35 6.31 0.56 1.46
C VAL A 35 6.84 0.76 0.04
N ALA A 36 7.91 0.06 -0.31
CA ALA A 36 8.50 0.08 -1.63
C ALA A 36 7.53 -0.45 -2.69
N ALA A 37 6.78 -1.52 -2.38
CA ALA A 37 5.76 -2.07 -3.25
C ALA A 37 4.65 -1.05 -3.54
N ALA A 38 4.09 -0.42 -2.49
CA ALA A 38 3.04 0.59 -2.64
C ALA A 38 3.52 1.77 -3.50
N THR A 39 4.73 2.28 -3.22
CA THR A 39 5.33 3.40 -3.98
C THR A 39 5.53 3.03 -5.45
N ARG A 40 6.11 1.86 -5.69
CA ARG A 40 6.41 1.39 -7.05
C ARG A 40 5.17 1.12 -7.87
N LEU A 41 4.10 0.58 -7.27
CA LEU A 41 2.82 0.40 -7.96
C LEU A 41 2.22 1.75 -8.39
N VAL A 42 2.31 2.78 -7.54
CA VAL A 42 1.86 4.13 -7.88
C VAL A 42 2.69 4.70 -9.03
N ASP A 43 4.02 4.63 -8.95
CA ASP A 43 4.91 5.15 -9.98
C ASP A 43 4.72 4.45 -11.33
N LEU A 44 4.54 3.14 -11.33
CA LEU A 44 4.28 2.37 -12.54
C LEU A 44 2.95 2.74 -13.17
N ALA A 45 1.87 2.89 -12.38
CA ALA A 45 0.57 3.28 -12.89
C ALA A 45 0.59 4.70 -13.50
N ILE A 46 1.26 5.65 -12.84
CA ILE A 46 1.48 7.00 -13.39
C ILE A 46 2.31 6.92 -14.68
N GLY A 47 3.39 6.13 -14.70
CA GLY A 47 4.24 5.93 -15.88
C GLY A 47 3.50 5.28 -17.06
N ALA A 48 2.54 4.41 -16.78
CA ALA A 48 1.65 3.79 -17.78
C ALA A 48 0.59 4.76 -18.33
N GLY A 49 0.52 5.99 -17.80
CA GLY A 49 -0.39 7.03 -18.26
C GLY A 49 -1.75 7.02 -17.57
N SER A 50 -1.83 6.52 -16.33
CA SER A 50 -3.05 6.62 -15.51
C SER A 50 -3.51 8.07 -15.44
N ARG A 51 -4.80 8.30 -15.74
CA ARG A 51 -5.42 9.63 -15.73
C ARG A 51 -6.30 9.85 -14.50
N ASP A 52 -6.30 8.88 -13.58
CA ASP A 52 -7.11 8.88 -12.36
C ASP A 52 -6.24 9.07 -11.11
N ASN A 53 -6.89 9.16 -9.95
CA ASN A 53 -6.24 9.09 -8.66
C ASN A 53 -5.75 7.67 -8.38
N VAL A 54 -4.43 7.54 -8.34
CA VAL A 54 -3.74 6.28 -8.09
C VAL A 54 -3.54 6.11 -6.58
N THR A 55 -4.11 5.04 -6.01
CA THR A 55 -3.98 4.69 -4.58
C THR A 55 -3.56 3.24 -4.42
N ALA A 56 -2.58 2.96 -3.56
CA ALA A 56 -2.16 1.61 -3.19
C ALA A 56 -1.99 1.48 -1.68
N VAL A 57 -2.48 0.39 -1.11
CA VAL A 57 -2.22 -0.07 0.26
C VAL A 57 -1.75 -1.51 0.19
N VAL A 58 -0.54 -1.75 0.70
CA VAL A 58 0.07 -3.09 0.76
C VAL A 58 0.21 -3.51 2.21
N ALA A 59 -0.28 -4.70 2.54
CA ALA A 59 -0.26 -5.25 3.89
C ALA A 59 0.20 -6.70 3.88
N ASP A 60 1.07 -7.04 4.83
CA ASP A 60 1.47 -8.42 5.11
C ASP A 60 0.56 -9.01 6.18
N VAL A 61 0.03 -10.19 5.90
CA VAL A 61 -0.67 -10.99 6.91
C VAL A 61 0.39 -11.63 7.79
N ILE A 62 0.50 -11.11 9.01
CA ILE A 62 1.38 -11.64 10.05
C ILE A 62 0.58 -12.46 11.05
N ASP A 63 1.25 -13.42 11.69
CA ASP A 63 0.66 -14.11 12.83
C ASP A 63 0.74 -13.20 14.06
N SER A 64 -0.39 -12.97 14.73
CA SER A 64 -0.43 -12.16 15.95
C SER A 64 -1.34 -12.81 17.00
N PRO A 65 -0.90 -12.93 18.26
CA PRO A 65 -1.77 -13.39 19.34
C PRO A 65 -3.00 -12.49 19.49
N PRO A 66 -4.18 -13.04 19.78
CA PRO A 66 -5.38 -12.24 19.97
C PRO A 66 -5.18 -11.21 21.10
N GLY A 67 -5.40 -9.93 20.79
CA GLY A 67 -5.22 -8.80 21.71
C GLY A 67 -3.90 -8.04 21.55
N CYS A 68 -2.95 -8.53 20.76
CA CYS A 68 -1.71 -7.83 20.42
C CYS A 68 -1.91 -7.02 19.13
N VAL A 69 -2.45 -5.80 19.26
CA VAL A 69 -2.41 -4.81 18.18
C VAL A 69 -1.20 -3.91 18.44
N GLU A 70 -0.06 -4.24 17.85
CA GLU A 70 1.03 -3.27 17.77
C GLU A 70 0.59 -2.16 16.81
N LYS A 71 0.35 -0.96 17.35
CA LYS A 71 0.13 0.21 16.51
C LYS A 71 1.46 0.56 15.86
N SER A 72 1.56 0.37 14.55
CA SER A 72 2.62 0.98 13.77
C SER A 72 2.43 2.50 13.80
N THR A 73 3.46 3.21 14.26
CA THR A 73 3.48 4.68 14.34
C THR A 73 4.07 5.33 13.09
N ASP A 74 4.58 4.55 12.14
CA ASP A 74 5.19 5.06 10.90
C ASP A 74 4.13 5.33 9.82
N VAL A 75 3.23 6.28 10.10
CA VAL A 75 2.28 6.76 9.10
C VAL A 75 3.00 7.69 8.14
N ARG A 76 3.14 7.27 6.87
CA ARG A 76 3.67 8.11 5.79
C ARG A 76 2.57 8.49 4.83
N PHE A 77 2.31 9.79 4.73
CA PHE A 77 1.42 10.33 3.72
C PHE A 77 2.19 10.56 2.42
N SER A 78 1.59 10.22 1.28
CA SER A 78 2.17 10.41 -0.05
C SER A 78 1.13 10.93 -1.03
N GLY A 79 1.58 11.68 -2.05
CA GLY A 79 0.70 12.27 -3.07
C GLY A 79 0.25 13.72 -2.80
N SER A 80 -0.59 14.25 -3.69
CA SER A 80 -0.98 15.68 -3.69
C SER A 80 -1.77 16.12 -2.46
N ALA A 81 -2.40 15.18 -1.75
CA ALA A 81 -3.13 15.43 -0.51
C ALA A 81 -2.27 15.22 0.75
N ALA A 82 -1.02 14.78 0.63
CA ALA A 82 -0.18 14.46 1.80
C ALA A 82 -0.03 15.64 2.76
N ALA A 83 0.06 16.87 2.23
CA ALA A 83 0.15 18.08 3.03
C ALA A 83 -1.10 18.39 3.88
N ARG A 84 -2.26 17.79 3.56
CA ARG A 84 -3.53 18.03 4.27
C ARG A 84 -3.82 17.02 5.37
N PHE A 85 -3.23 15.82 5.31
CA PHE A 85 -3.51 14.72 6.23
C PHE A 85 -2.44 14.50 7.29
N SER A 86 -1.31 15.22 7.23
CA SER A 86 -0.31 15.25 8.32
C SER A 86 -0.83 15.89 9.62
N GLU A 87 -1.98 16.55 9.59
CA GLU A 87 -2.59 17.18 10.76
C GLU A 87 -3.22 16.10 11.67
N GLY A 88 -2.38 15.49 12.52
CA GLY A 88 -2.83 14.49 13.49
C GLY A 88 -1.76 13.52 14.01
N THR A 89 -0.55 13.51 13.46
CA THR A 89 0.54 12.63 13.95
C THR A 89 1.29 13.18 15.17
N ASP A 90 1.01 14.43 15.57
CA ASP A 90 1.65 15.10 16.73
C ASP A 90 0.90 14.87 18.07
N LEU A 91 0.13 13.79 18.21
CA LEU A 91 -0.54 13.42 19.46
C LEU A 91 -0.10 12.03 19.96
N ALA A 92 1.20 11.86 20.12
CA ALA A 92 1.79 10.81 20.95
C ALA A 92 3.18 11.25 21.44
N GLY A 93 3.19 12.20 22.39
CA GLY A 93 4.30 12.47 23.29
C GLY A 93 3.95 12.05 24.71
#